data_AF-A0A136M9D3-F1
#
_entry.id   AF-A0A136M9D3-F1
#
_cell.length_a   1.000
_cell.length_b   1.000
_cell.length_c   1.000
_cell.angle_alpha   90.00
_cell.angle_beta   90.00
_cell.angle_gamma   90.00
#
_symmetry.space_group_name_H-M   'P 1'
#
loop_
_entity.id
_entity.type
_entity.pdbx_description
1 polymer ?
#
loop_
_entity_poly.entity_id
_entity_poly.type
_entity_poly.pdbx_seq_one_letter_code
_entity_poly.pdbx_strand_id
1 'polypeptide(L)'
;MKKHLIVLVLALFSASIGFSQEAETQENVSFDPTFWAQELRLDTEQRNKIEAINADFYEQLKARPSKDQLQTYLETRQEQILGTFHNRQKRKWEKIVNSL
;
A
#
# COMPACT_ATOMS: atom_id res chain seq x y z
N MET A 1 21.14 -1.88 61.71
CA MET A 1 20.07 -1.27 60.89
C MET A 1 20.67 -0.50 59.71
N LYS A 2 21.29 -1.19 58.74
CA LYS A 2 22.01 -0.57 57.61
C LYS A 2 21.85 -1.39 56.32
N LYS A 3 20.64 -1.86 56.03
CA LYS A 3 20.36 -2.66 54.81
C LYS A 3 19.16 -2.17 53.99
N HIS A 4 18.53 -1.06 54.38
CA HIS A 4 17.38 -0.51 53.65
C HIS A 4 17.71 0.72 52.79
N LEU A 5 18.95 1.21 52.81
CA LEU A 5 19.33 2.42 52.04
C LEU A 5 19.72 2.13 50.58
N ILE A 6 19.93 0.86 50.20
CA ILE A 6 20.44 0.51 48.86
C ILE A 6 19.30 0.23 47.86
N VAL A 7 18.06 0.08 48.33
CA VAL A 7 16.91 -0.21 47.44
C VAL A 7 16.39 1.05 46.74
N LEU A 8 16.66 2.25 47.27
CA LEU A 8 16.10 3.50 46.73
C LEU A 8 16.83 4.02 45.47
N VAL A 9 18.05 3.55 45.18
CA VAL A 9 18.85 4.09 44.06
C VAL A 9 18.57 3.36 42.73
N LEU A 10 18.01 2.14 42.75
CA LEU A 10 17.71 1.39 41.53
C LEU A 10 16.38 1.75 40.86
N ALA A 11 15.49 2.50 41.52
CA ALA A 11 14.18 2.87 40.93
C ALA A 11 14.25 4.07 39.97
N LEU A 12 15.36 4.83 39.96
CA LEU A 12 15.51 6.05 39.17
C LEU A 12 15.99 5.83 37.72
N PHE A 13 16.30 4.59 37.32
CA PHE A 13 16.70 4.26 35.94
C PHE A 13 15.56 3.80 35.04
N SER A 14 14.30 3.93 35.50
CA SER A 14 13.11 3.50 34.74
C SER A 14 12.66 4.52 33.68
N ALA A 15 13.35 5.64 33.53
CA ALA A 15 12.91 6.78 32.70
C ALA A 15 13.88 7.06 31.55
N SER A 16 14.00 6.16 30.58
CA SER A 16 14.47 6.49 29.22
C SER A 16 14.27 5.31 28.26
N ILE A 17 13.05 4.77 28.19
CA ILE A 17 12.61 4.09 26.97
C ILE A 17 11.58 5.01 26.31
N GLY A 18 12.08 6.17 25.87
CA GLY A 18 11.44 6.92 24.79
C GLY A 18 11.79 6.20 23.49
N PHE A 19 11.13 5.07 23.22
CA PHE A 19 10.98 4.63 21.84
C PHE A 19 10.01 5.64 21.21
N SER A 20 10.57 6.72 20.67
CA SER A 20 9.98 7.32 19.49
C SER A 20 9.98 6.22 18.44
N GLN A 21 8.87 5.49 18.35
CA GLN A 21 8.47 4.96 17.06
C GLN A 21 8.21 6.19 16.21
N GLU A 22 9.27 6.72 15.60
CA GLU A 22 9.14 7.25 14.25
C GLU A 22 8.48 6.12 13.48
N ALA A 23 7.15 6.18 13.43
CA ALA A 23 6.41 5.52 12.39
C ALA A 23 7.03 6.09 11.12
N GLU A 24 8.01 5.38 10.56
CA GLU A 24 8.29 5.44 9.16
C GLU A 24 6.90 5.39 8.53
N THR A 25 6.45 6.53 8.04
CA THR A 25 5.35 6.60 7.10
C THR A 25 5.77 5.69 5.98
N GLN A 26 5.38 4.40 6.08
CA GLN A 26 5.38 3.48 4.97
C GLN A 26 4.63 4.23 3.89
N GLU A 27 5.39 4.78 2.96
CA GLU A 27 4.86 5.42 1.78
C GLU A 27 3.96 4.34 1.16
N ASN A 28 2.66 4.60 1.11
CA ASN A 28 1.69 3.62 0.64
C ASN A 28 1.93 3.45 -0.86
N VAL A 29 2.84 2.55 -1.22
CA VAL A 29 3.19 2.25 -2.60
C VAL A 29 1.96 1.62 -3.23
N SER A 30 1.28 2.38 -4.10
CA SER A 30 0.16 1.87 -4.87
C SER A 30 0.70 0.86 -5.88
N PHE A 31 0.41 -0.42 -5.65
CA PHE A 31 0.82 -1.48 -6.56
C PHE A 31 -0.21 -1.73 -7.65
N ASP A 32 0.29 -1.99 -8.86
CA ASP A 32 -0.54 -2.37 -10.00
C ASP A 32 -1.17 -3.75 -9.78
N PRO A 33 -2.51 -3.88 -9.73
CA PRO A 33 -3.21 -5.13 -9.48
C PRO A 33 -2.95 -6.20 -10.55
N THR A 34 -2.54 -5.79 -11.75
CA THR A 34 -2.23 -6.70 -12.86
C THR A 34 -1.01 -7.58 -12.60
N PHE A 35 -0.11 -7.15 -11.71
CA PHE A 35 1.03 -7.96 -11.28
C PHE A 35 0.59 -9.30 -10.67
N TRP A 36 -0.59 -9.32 -10.02
CA TRP A 36 -1.17 -10.52 -9.39
C TRP A 36 -2.25 -11.18 -10.24
N ALA A 37 -2.24 -11.02 -11.55
CA ALA A 37 -3.28 -11.58 -12.42
C ALA A 37 -3.47 -13.09 -12.25
N GLN A 38 -2.39 -13.83 -12.00
CA GLN A 38 -2.42 -15.27 -11.75
C GLN A 38 -3.01 -15.61 -10.38
N GLU A 39 -2.59 -14.92 -9.33
CA GLU A 39 -3.07 -15.10 -7.96
C GLU A 39 -4.56 -14.72 -7.86
N LEU A 40 -4.95 -13.63 -8.50
CA LEU A 40 -6.33 -13.16 -8.56
C LEU A 40 -7.19 -13.99 -9.53
N ARG A 41 -6.56 -14.88 -10.31
CA ARG A 41 -7.22 -15.75 -11.30
C ARG A 41 -8.14 -14.94 -12.21
N LEU A 42 -7.64 -13.82 -12.73
CA LEU A 42 -8.42 -12.96 -13.61
C LEU A 42 -8.83 -13.76 -14.85
N ASP A 43 -10.11 -13.74 -15.20
CA ASP A 43 -10.59 -14.41 -16.40
C ASP A 43 -10.24 -13.61 -17.67
N THR A 44 -10.56 -14.19 -18.83
CA THR A 44 -10.27 -13.55 -20.12
C THR A 44 -11.00 -12.22 -20.29
N GLU A 45 -12.24 -12.10 -19.83
CA GLU A 45 -13.01 -10.86 -19.95
C GLU A 45 -12.39 -9.75 -19.10
N GLN A 46 -12.03 -10.06 -17.86
CA GLN A 46 -11.34 -9.15 -16.96
C GLN A 46 -10.01 -8.68 -17.53
N ARG A 47 -9.20 -9.60 -18.07
CA ARG A 47 -7.91 -9.26 -18.71
C ARG A 47 -8.09 -8.34 -19.91
N ASN A 48 -9.04 -8.64 -20.80
CA ASN A 48 -9.31 -7.81 -21.97
C ASN A 48 -9.76 -6.39 -21.56
N LYS A 49 -10.61 -6.27 -20.52
CA LYS A 49 -11.02 -4.96 -19.99
C LYS A 49 -9.84 -4.18 -19.42
N ILE A 50 -8.97 -4.83 -18.67
CA ILE A 50 -7.76 -4.22 -18.11
C ILE A 50 -6.80 -3.77 -19.22
N GLU A 51 -6.65 -4.57 -20.28
CA GLU A 51 -5.83 -4.20 -21.43
C GLU A 51 -6.35 -2.92 -22.11
N ALA A 52 -7.67 -2.79 -22.27
CA ALA A 52 -8.29 -1.57 -22.79
C ALA A 52 -8.04 -0.35 -21.87
N ILE A 53 -8.22 -0.52 -20.55
CA ILE A 53 -7.93 0.53 -19.56
C ILE A 53 -6.46 0.98 -19.65
N ASN A 54 -5.53 0.03 -19.81
CA ASN A 54 -4.11 0.33 -19.96
C ASN A 54 -3.81 1.07 -21.26
N ALA A 55 -4.42 0.66 -22.36
CA ALA A 55 -4.27 1.33 -23.64
C ALA A 55 -4.71 2.80 -23.54
N ASP A 56 -5.87 3.06 -22.95
CA ASP A 56 -6.38 4.43 -22.75
C ASP A 56 -5.44 5.27 -21.88
N PHE A 57 -4.92 4.70 -20.79
CA PHE A 57 -3.93 5.37 -19.94
C PHE A 57 -2.65 5.70 -20.72
N TYR A 58 -2.13 4.78 -21.53
CA TYR A 58 -0.92 5.04 -22.32
C TYR A 58 -1.13 6.10 -23.40
N GLU A 59 -2.33 6.18 -23.99
CA GLU A 59 -2.70 7.30 -24.87
C GLU A 59 -2.65 8.64 -24.13
N GLN A 60 -3.18 8.70 -22.90
CA GLN A 60 -3.11 9.92 -22.07
C GLN A 60 -1.66 10.33 -21.78
N LEU A 61 -0.74 9.38 -21.59
CA LEU A 61 0.68 9.68 -21.36
C LEU A 61 1.36 10.36 -22.55
N LYS A 62 0.89 10.14 -23.79
CA LYS A 62 1.47 10.78 -24.98
C LYS A 62 1.36 12.31 -24.95
N ALA A 63 0.38 12.85 -24.22
CA ALA A 63 0.22 14.28 -24.01
C ALA A 63 1.29 14.90 -23.09
N ARG A 64 2.20 14.10 -22.51
CA ARG A 64 3.22 14.53 -21.54
C ARG A 64 2.59 15.31 -20.38
N PRO A 65 1.70 14.67 -19.61
CA PRO A 65 0.99 15.32 -18.52
C PRO A 65 1.97 15.93 -17.49
N SER A 66 1.51 16.98 -16.81
CA SER A 66 2.20 17.46 -15.61
C SER A 66 2.22 16.37 -14.53
N LYS A 67 3.02 16.57 -13.47
CA LYS A 67 3.09 15.63 -12.35
C LYS A 67 1.70 15.39 -11.72
N ASP A 68 0.93 16.45 -11.52
CA ASP A 68 -0.41 16.36 -10.90
C ASP A 68 -1.40 15.62 -11.81
N GLN A 69 -1.35 15.90 -13.12
CA GLN A 69 -2.16 15.18 -14.11
C GLN A 69 -1.79 13.70 -14.18
N LEU A 70 -0.50 13.38 -14.15
CA LEU A 70 -0.01 12.00 -14.13
C LEU A 70 -0.52 11.25 -12.89
N GLN A 71 -0.48 11.89 -11.72
CA GLN A 71 -1.00 11.30 -10.48
C GLN A 71 -2.49 10.98 -10.62
N THR A 72 -3.29 11.92 -11.14
CA THR A 72 -4.72 11.69 -11.40
C THR A 72 -4.96 10.55 -12.38
N TYR A 73 -4.17 10.44 -13.45
CA TYR A 73 -4.30 9.35 -14.43
C TYR A 73 -3.98 7.99 -13.81
N LEU A 74 -2.94 7.92 -12.96
CA LEU A 74 -2.58 6.69 -12.24
C LEU A 74 -3.69 6.25 -11.28
N GLU A 75 -4.25 7.17 -10.51
CA GLU A 75 -5.36 6.90 -9.58
C GLU A 75 -6.61 6.43 -10.33
N THR A 76 -6.98 7.16 -11.40
CA THR A 76 -8.13 6.81 -12.24
C THR A 76 -7.97 5.42 -12.84
N ARG A 77 -6.80 5.13 -13.41
CA ARG A 77 -6.50 3.81 -13.97
C ARG A 77 -6.61 2.71 -12.91
N GLN A 78 -6.05 2.94 -11.73
CA GLN A 78 -6.09 1.99 -10.62
C GLN A 78 -7.54 1.67 -10.22
N GLU A 79 -8.38 2.69 -10.04
CA GLU A 79 -9.79 2.54 -9.70
C GLU A 79 -10.55 1.75 -10.77
N GLN A 80 -10.30 2.05 -12.06
CA GLN A 80 -10.90 1.32 -13.17
C GLN A 80 -10.51 -0.16 -13.17
N ILE A 81 -9.22 -0.47 -12.98
CA ILE A 81 -8.73 -1.86 -12.89
C ILE A 81 -9.38 -2.59 -11.72
N LEU A 82 -9.40 -1.99 -10.52
CA LEU A 82 -10.07 -2.57 -9.35
C LEU A 82 -11.58 -2.74 -9.59
N GLY A 83 -12.19 -1.86 -10.37
CA GLY A 83 -13.57 -1.96 -10.84
C GLY A 83 -13.86 -3.24 -11.64
N THR A 84 -12.86 -3.82 -12.31
CA THR A 84 -13.02 -5.08 -13.06
C THR A 84 -13.07 -6.32 -12.18
N PHE A 85 -12.63 -6.22 -10.93
CA PHE A 85 -12.52 -7.36 -10.02
C PHE A 85 -13.87 -7.71 -9.39
N HIS A 86 -14.12 -9.01 -9.21
CA HIS A 86 -15.20 -9.47 -8.35
C HIS A 86 -14.88 -9.21 -6.87
N ASN A 87 -15.91 -9.13 -6.03
CA ASN A 87 -15.75 -8.87 -4.59
C ASN A 87 -14.78 -9.84 -3.88
N ARG A 88 -14.72 -11.11 -4.31
CA ARG A 88 -13.76 -12.08 -3.76
C ARG A 88 -12.31 -11.76 -4.15
N GLN A 89 -12.09 -11.29 -5.37
CA GLN A 89 -10.78 -10.88 -5.86
C GLN A 89 -10.31 -9.59 -5.19
N LYS A 90 -11.20 -8.60 -5.00
CA LYS A 90 -10.90 -7.37 -4.24
C LYS A 90 -10.38 -7.66 -2.83
N ARG A 91 -11.11 -8.49 -2.07
CA ARG A 91 -10.68 -8.93 -0.73
C ARG A 91 -9.35 -9.69 -0.74
N LYS A 92 -9.06 -10.44 -1.81
CA LYS A 92 -7.79 -11.15 -1.95
C LYS A 92 -6.66 -10.17 -2.25
N TRP A 93 -6.90 -9.21 -3.15
CA TRP A 93 -5.95 -8.17 -3.51
C TRP A 93 -5.59 -7.31 -2.29
N GLU A 94 -6.58 -6.87 -1.51
CA GLU A 94 -6.35 -6.14 -0.24
C GLU A 94 -5.44 -6.92 0.72
N LYS A 95 -5.64 -8.24 0.85
CA LYS A 95 -4.76 -9.09 1.67
C LYS A 95 -3.34 -9.17 1.14
N ILE A 96 -3.16 -9.23 -0.17
CA ILE A 96 -1.84 -9.27 -0.81
C ILE A 96 -1.13 -7.95 -0.52
N VAL A 97 -1.75 -6.82 -0.82
CA VAL A 97 -1.13 -5.49 -0.65
C VAL A 97 -0.81 -5.22 0.81
N ASN A 98 -1.69 -5.56 1.75
CA ASN A 98 -1.45 -5.40 3.19
C ASN A 98 -0.39 -6.36 3.76
N SER A 99 0.12 -7.30 2.96
CA SER A 99 1.15 -8.26 3.37
C SER A 99 2.54 -7.99 2.79
N LEU A 100 2.66 -6.95 1.96
CA LEU A 100 3.92 -6.46 1.38
C LEU A 100 4.56 -5.41 2.29
#